data_AF-A0A967K441-F1
#
_entry.id   AF-A0A967K441-F1
#
_cell.length_a   1.000
_cell.length_b   1.000
_cell.length_c   1.000
_cell.angle_alpha   90.00
_cell.angle_beta   90.00
_cell.angle_gamma   90.00
#
_symmetry.space_group_name_H-M   'P 1'
#
loop_
_entity.id
_entity.type
_entity.pdbx_description
1 polymer ?
#
loop_
_entity_poly.entity_id
_entity_poly.type
_entity_poly.pdbx_seq_one_letter_code
_entity_poly.pdbx_strand_id
1 'polypeptide(L)'
;ELTHLVLYQITGTNYETLPKWLDEGLAAVMEGALDPNEQFILEEAIAGGTTIPFSQLCTEFPVDGRQALLAYAQSASLIRYIQAEYGNNLLSQMVLVHADGADCASMVTRTLNISLAQLNEDWLRSINPQSSLVTLLQNNLVWLLLVA
;
A
#
# COMPACT_ATOMS: atom_id res chain seq x y z
N GLU A 1 3.02 15.81 9.28
CA GLU A 1 2.67 17.26 9.12
C GLU A 1 3.00 17.95 7.79
N LEU A 2 4.26 18.14 7.37
CA LEU A 2 4.54 18.91 6.13
C LEU A 2 3.93 18.25 4.87
N THR A 3 3.96 16.93 4.80
CA THR A 3 3.36 16.15 3.70
C THR A 3 1.86 16.43 3.57
N HIS A 4 1.12 16.43 4.68
CA HIS A 4 -0.32 16.74 4.69
C HIS A 4 -0.60 18.14 4.16
N LEU A 5 0.22 19.15 4.53
CA LEU A 5 0.07 20.51 4.01
C LEU A 5 0.29 20.58 2.49
N VAL A 6 1.29 19.87 1.97
CA VAL A 6 1.55 19.82 0.52
C VAL A 6 0.41 19.10 -0.20
N LEU A 7 -0.07 17.99 0.35
CA LEU A 7 -1.21 17.25 -0.21
C LEU A 7 -2.46 18.12 -0.23
N TYR A 8 -2.77 18.84 0.86
CA TYR A 8 -3.85 19.80 0.92
C TYR A 8 -3.74 20.88 -0.16
N GLN A 9 -2.55 21.43 -0.39
CA GLN A 9 -2.32 22.43 -1.45
C GLN A 9 -2.58 21.89 -2.85
N ILE A 10 -2.28 20.61 -3.10
CA ILE A 10 -2.46 19.97 -4.41
C ILE A 10 -3.93 19.58 -4.62
N THR A 11 -4.57 18.98 -3.62
CA THR A 11 -5.91 18.39 -3.75
C THR A 11 -7.04 19.37 -3.44
N GLY A 12 -6.75 20.48 -2.75
CA GLY A 12 -7.73 21.52 -2.43
C GLY A 12 -8.96 20.97 -1.70
N THR A 13 -10.16 21.24 -2.25
CA THR A 13 -11.43 20.79 -1.68
C THR A 13 -11.58 19.27 -1.60
N ASN A 14 -10.77 18.52 -2.36
CA ASN A 14 -10.78 17.06 -2.38
C ASN A 14 -9.83 16.44 -1.34
N TYR A 15 -9.15 17.25 -0.51
CA TYR A 15 -8.25 16.74 0.52
C TYR A 15 -8.96 15.86 1.55
N GLU A 16 -10.14 16.27 2.03
CA GLU A 16 -10.89 15.53 3.07
C GLU A 16 -11.28 14.11 2.62
N THR A 17 -11.37 13.88 1.31
CA THR A 17 -11.71 12.58 0.72
C THR A 17 -10.50 11.86 0.14
N LEU A 18 -9.29 12.39 0.31
CA LEU A 18 -8.04 11.73 -0.09
C LEU A 18 -7.94 10.38 0.64
N PRO A 19 -7.60 9.28 -0.06
CA PRO A 19 -7.47 7.99 0.59
C PRO A 19 -6.48 8.05 1.74
N LYS A 20 -6.91 7.67 2.95
CA LYS A 20 -6.07 7.79 4.15
C LYS A 20 -4.78 7.01 4.04
N TRP A 21 -4.78 5.84 3.41
CA TRP A 21 -3.55 5.10 3.14
C TRP A 21 -2.54 5.87 2.27
N LEU A 22 -3.01 6.72 1.35
CA LEU A 22 -2.13 7.51 0.49
C LEU A 22 -1.58 8.71 1.26
N ASP A 23 -2.44 9.43 1.99
CA ASP A 23 -2.07 10.58 2.80
C ASP A 23 -1.07 10.20 3.90
N GLU A 24 -1.46 9.27 4.76
CA GLU A 24 -0.65 8.82 5.89
C GLU A 24 0.56 8.00 5.43
N GLY A 25 0.42 7.19 4.37
CA GLY A 25 1.54 6.43 3.83
C GLY A 25 2.64 7.33 3.27
N LEU A 26 2.28 8.39 2.53
CA LEU A 26 3.25 9.38 2.05
C LEU A 26 3.89 10.13 3.22
N ALA A 27 3.12 10.50 4.24
CA ALA A 27 3.63 11.15 5.44
C ALA A 27 4.66 10.25 6.16
N ALA A 28 4.30 9.00 6.45
CA ALA A 28 5.17 8.03 7.11
C ALA A 28 6.45 7.74 6.30
N VAL A 29 6.38 7.64 4.97
CA VAL A 29 7.58 7.45 4.13
C VAL A 29 8.51 8.65 4.19
N MET A 30 7.98 9.88 4.31
CA MET A 30 8.79 11.09 4.46
C MET A 30 9.42 11.23 5.85
N GLU A 31 8.80 10.67 6.89
CA GLU A 31 9.36 10.65 8.25
C GLU A 31 10.57 9.71 8.36
N GLY A 32 10.60 8.63 7.58
CA GLY A 32 11.78 7.79 7.42
C GLY A 32 11.46 6.31 7.49
N ALA A 33 12.41 5.52 8.01
CA ALA A 33 12.20 4.09 8.21
C ALA A 33 11.14 3.84 9.29
N LEU A 34 10.34 2.79 9.11
CA LEU A 34 9.41 2.32 10.14
C LEU A 34 10.19 2.00 11.42
N ASP A 35 9.58 2.29 12.56
CA ASP A 35 10.16 1.85 13.81
C ASP A 35 10.15 0.31 13.91
N PRO A 36 11.05 -0.32 14.69
CA PRO A 36 11.12 -1.78 14.76
C PRO A 36 9.83 -2.46 15.23
N ASN A 37 9.01 -1.79 16.04
CA ASN A 37 7.74 -2.31 16.52
C ASN A 37 6.65 -2.22 15.43
N GLU A 38 6.58 -1.13 14.66
CA GLU A 38 5.73 -1.02 13.46
C GLU A 38 6.08 -2.10 12.42
N GLN A 39 7.37 -2.29 12.15
CA GLN A 39 7.85 -3.34 11.26
C GLN A 39 7.41 -4.73 11.74
N PHE A 40 7.58 -5.01 13.03
CA PHE A 40 7.15 -6.28 13.63
C PHE A 40 5.63 -6.49 13.53
N ILE A 41 4.83 -5.45 13.80
CA ILE A 41 3.36 -5.49 13.70
C ILE A 41 2.93 -5.83 12.26
N LEU A 42 3.56 -5.21 11.27
CA LEU A 42 3.27 -5.47 9.86
C LEU A 42 3.65 -6.92 9.47
N GLU A 43 4.84 -7.38 9.85
CA GLU A 43 5.30 -8.75 9.58
C GLU A 43 4.39 -9.81 10.22
N GLU A 44 3.96 -9.59 11.47
CA GLU A 44 3.01 -10.48 12.14
C GLU A 44 1.66 -10.50 11.41
N ALA A 45 1.15 -9.35 10.98
CA ALA A 45 -0.12 -9.27 10.25
C ALA A 45 -0.06 -9.97 8.88
N ILE A 46 1.05 -9.84 8.16
CA ILE A 46 1.27 -10.53 6.88
C ILE A 46 1.33 -12.05 7.11
N ALA A 47 2.10 -12.50 8.11
CA ALA A 47 2.24 -13.92 8.43
C ALA A 47 0.93 -14.55 8.91
N GLY A 48 0.12 -13.79 9.65
CA GLY A 48 -1.19 -14.19 10.17
C GLY A 48 -2.35 -14.05 9.18
N GLY A 49 -2.15 -13.40 8.03
CA GLY A 49 -3.23 -13.09 7.09
C GLY A 49 -4.26 -12.10 7.66
N THR A 50 -3.82 -11.21 8.54
CA THR A 50 -4.66 -10.25 9.29
C THR A 50 -4.40 -8.79 8.91
N THR A 51 -3.78 -8.55 7.74
CA THR A 51 -3.63 -7.20 7.16
C THR A 51 -5.00 -6.53 6.95
N ILE A 52 -5.03 -5.20 7.05
CA ILE A 52 -6.27 -4.43 6.89
C ILE A 52 -6.58 -4.31 5.39
N PRO A 53 -7.80 -4.59 4.91
CA PRO A 53 -8.13 -4.35 3.51
C PRO A 53 -7.95 -2.87 3.14
N PHE A 54 -7.22 -2.54 2.06
CA PHE A 54 -7.01 -1.15 1.66
C PHE A 54 -8.30 -0.39 1.34
N SER A 55 -9.39 -1.08 1.01
CA SER A 55 -10.70 -0.46 0.88
C SER A 55 -11.20 0.18 2.18
N GLN A 56 -10.84 -0.37 3.35
CA GLN A 56 -11.11 0.24 4.65
C GLN A 56 -10.18 1.42 4.91
N LEU A 57 -8.90 1.26 4.58
CA LEU A 57 -7.90 2.34 4.71
C LEU A 57 -8.07 3.48 3.70
N CYS A 58 -9.01 3.38 2.75
CA CYS A 58 -9.40 4.51 1.93
C CYS A 58 -10.10 5.59 2.77
N THR A 59 -10.94 5.19 3.73
CA THR A 59 -11.83 6.13 4.42
C THR A 59 -11.36 6.48 5.81
N GLU A 60 -10.88 5.51 6.58
CA GLU A 60 -10.55 5.71 7.99
C GLU A 60 -9.41 4.81 8.46
N PHE A 61 -8.69 5.30 9.45
CA PHE A 61 -7.72 4.51 10.19
C PHE A 61 -8.35 4.02 11.50
N PRO A 62 -7.99 2.82 11.98
CA PRO A 62 -8.45 2.32 13.26
C PRO A 62 -8.06 3.25 14.42
N VAL A 63 -8.91 3.32 15.45
CA VAL A 63 -8.66 4.11 16.68
C VAL A 63 -7.88 3.30 17.73
N ASP A 64 -7.97 1.96 17.68
CA ASP A 64 -7.17 1.08 18.54
C ASP A 64 -5.68 1.27 18.25
N GLY A 65 -4.86 1.43 19.29
CA GLY A 65 -3.46 1.80 19.12
C GLY A 65 -2.65 0.82 18.28
N ARG A 66 -2.86 -0.49 18.44
CA ARG A 66 -2.11 -1.49 17.66
C ARG A 66 -2.58 -1.52 16.20
N GLN A 67 -3.90 -1.45 15.98
CA GLN A 67 -4.46 -1.41 14.64
C GLN A 67 -4.14 -0.10 13.89
N ALA A 68 -4.04 1.02 14.61
CA ALA A 68 -3.58 2.29 14.07
C ALA A 68 -2.13 2.17 13.59
N LEU A 69 -1.22 1.64 14.42
CA LEU A 69 0.16 1.37 14.04
C LEU A 69 0.25 0.44 12.82
N LEU A 70 -0.58 -0.60 12.77
CA LEU A 70 -0.66 -1.46 11.59
C LEU A 70 -1.09 -0.67 10.34
N ALA A 71 -2.09 0.21 10.44
CA ALA A 71 -2.56 1.00 9.31
C ALA A 71 -1.46 1.94 8.76
N TYR A 72 -0.70 2.60 9.63
CA TYR A 72 0.45 3.42 9.23
C TYR A 72 1.54 2.57 8.57
N ALA A 73 1.97 1.48 9.23
CA ALA A 73 3.03 0.61 8.73
C ALA A 73 2.65 -0.02 7.37
N GLN A 74 1.40 -0.48 7.24
CA GLN A 74 0.88 -1.08 6.02
C GLN A 74 0.80 -0.05 4.88
N SER A 75 0.33 1.16 5.17
CA SER A 75 0.23 2.25 4.19
C SER A 75 1.62 2.67 3.70
N ALA A 76 2.57 2.86 4.61
CA ALA A 76 3.96 3.15 4.25
C ALA A 76 4.59 2.03 3.40
N SER A 77 4.32 0.78 3.73
CA SER A 77 4.77 -0.39 2.95
C SER A 77 4.20 -0.38 1.53
N LEU A 78 2.90 -0.08 1.36
CA LEU A 78 2.29 0.03 0.03
C LEU A 78 2.90 1.18 -0.78
N ILE A 79 3.12 2.35 -0.17
CA ILE A 79 3.79 3.47 -0.85
C ILE A 79 5.18 3.07 -1.31
N ARG A 80 5.98 2.41 -0.45
CA ARG A 80 7.32 1.92 -0.84
C ARG A 80 7.27 0.90 -1.97
N TYR A 81 6.30 -0.01 -1.95
CA TYR A 81 6.08 -0.94 -3.06
C TYR A 81 5.76 -0.20 -4.36
N ILE A 82 4.84 0.77 -4.32
CA ILE A 82 4.49 1.58 -5.49
C ILE A 82 5.71 2.35 -6.01
N GLN A 83 6.53 2.91 -5.12
CA GLN A 83 7.78 3.58 -5.49
C GLN A 83 8.78 2.64 -6.16
N ALA A 84 8.93 1.42 -5.63
CA ALA A 84 9.87 0.43 -6.14
C ALA A 84 9.45 -0.11 -7.51
N GLU A 85 8.17 -0.39 -7.70
CA GLU A 85 7.65 -1.02 -8.92
C GLU A 85 7.36 0.01 -10.04
N TYR A 86 6.81 1.17 -9.69
CA TYR A 86 6.29 2.13 -10.68
C TYR A 86 6.96 3.51 -10.62
N GLY A 87 7.75 3.79 -9.59
CA GLY A 87 8.47 5.05 -9.41
C GLY A 87 7.62 6.19 -8.83
N ASN A 88 8.31 7.23 -8.35
CA ASN A 88 7.69 8.39 -7.68
C ASN A 88 6.71 9.17 -8.56
N ASN A 89 6.91 9.18 -9.88
CA ASN A 89 6.01 9.86 -10.81
C ASN A 89 4.58 9.29 -10.75
N LEU A 90 4.43 7.98 -10.49
CA LEU A 90 3.11 7.38 -10.36
C LEU A 90 2.39 7.91 -9.12
N LEU A 91 3.06 8.03 -7.97
CA LEU A 91 2.46 8.60 -6.76
C LEU A 91 1.98 10.04 -6.98
N SER A 92 2.77 10.86 -7.68
CA SER A 92 2.34 12.21 -8.06
C SER A 92 1.11 12.18 -8.96
N GLN A 93 1.04 11.24 -9.92
CA GLN A 93 -0.15 11.06 -10.77
C GLN A 93 -1.37 10.61 -9.96
N MET A 94 -1.22 9.75 -8.96
CA MET A 94 -2.31 9.32 -8.08
C MET A 94 -2.91 10.51 -7.34
N VAL A 95 -2.06 11.35 -6.73
CA VAL A 95 -2.52 12.58 -6.06
C VAL A 95 -3.23 13.53 -7.03
N LEU A 96 -2.71 13.71 -8.25
CA LEU A 96 -3.35 14.57 -9.26
C LEU A 96 -4.68 14.01 -9.78
N VAL A 97 -4.75 12.70 -10.03
CA VAL A 97 -5.99 12.03 -10.46
C VAL A 97 -7.06 12.11 -9.36
N HIS A 98 -6.67 12.02 -8.09
CA HIS A 98 -7.56 12.28 -6.96
C HIS A 98 -7.98 13.75 -6.88
N ALA A 99 -7.04 14.69 -7.09
CA ALA A 99 -7.35 16.11 -7.13
C ALA A 99 -8.40 16.45 -8.21
N ASP A 100 -8.45 15.70 -9.30
CA ASP A 100 -9.48 15.78 -10.36
C ASP A 100 -10.82 15.09 -9.99
N GLY A 101 -10.97 14.60 -8.76
CA GLY A 101 -12.22 14.04 -8.23
C GLY A 101 -12.37 12.52 -8.34
N ALA A 102 -11.30 11.77 -8.66
CA ALA A 102 -11.35 10.32 -8.61
C ALA A 102 -11.42 9.82 -7.16
N ASP A 103 -12.32 8.90 -6.85
CA ASP A 103 -12.31 8.21 -5.55
C ASP A 103 -11.13 7.21 -5.43
N CYS A 104 -10.98 6.61 -4.25
CA CYS A 104 -9.88 5.69 -3.94
C CYS A 104 -9.66 4.58 -4.99
N ALA A 105 -10.74 3.89 -5.40
CA ALA A 105 -10.64 2.77 -6.33
C ALA A 105 -10.44 3.26 -7.78
N SER A 106 -11.13 4.34 -8.15
CA SER A 106 -11.01 4.99 -9.45
C SER A 106 -9.60 5.57 -9.67
N MET A 107 -9.00 6.18 -8.65
CA MET A 107 -7.62 6.67 -8.67
C MET A 107 -6.63 5.57 -9.00
N VAL A 108 -6.71 4.43 -8.30
CA VAL A 108 -5.84 3.26 -8.59
C VAL A 108 -6.09 2.75 -10.00
N THR A 109 -7.35 2.58 -10.40
CA THR A 109 -7.69 2.06 -11.73
C THR A 109 -7.18 2.98 -12.84
N ARG A 110 -7.33 4.30 -12.70
CA ARG A 110 -6.92 5.28 -13.71
C ARG A 110 -5.41 5.45 -13.82
N THR A 111 -4.65 5.18 -12.76
CA THR A 111 -3.19 5.37 -12.75
C THR A 111 -2.42 4.09 -13.06
N LEU A 112 -2.87 2.96 -12.52
CA LEU A 112 -2.19 1.66 -12.63
C LEU A 112 -2.86 0.70 -13.63
N ASN A 113 -4.07 1.01 -14.10
CA ASN A 113 -4.87 0.11 -14.94
C ASN A 113 -5.14 -1.27 -14.30
N ILE A 114 -5.19 -1.31 -12.97
CA ILE A 114 -5.54 -2.48 -12.15
C ILE A 114 -6.55 -2.07 -11.06
N SER A 115 -7.25 -3.03 -10.47
CA SER A 115 -8.16 -2.74 -9.35
C SER A 115 -7.40 -2.51 -8.04
N LEU A 116 -8.02 -1.85 -7.07
CA LEU A 116 -7.47 -1.73 -5.70
C LEU A 116 -7.23 -3.11 -5.06
N ALA A 117 -8.07 -4.10 -5.37
CA ALA A 117 -7.88 -5.48 -4.91
C ALA A 117 -6.62 -6.12 -5.54
N GLN A 118 -6.41 -5.91 -6.84
CA GLN A 118 -5.20 -6.40 -7.52
C GLN A 118 -3.94 -5.74 -6.94
N LEU A 119 -3.97 -4.42 -6.71
CA LEU A 119 -2.86 -3.71 -6.07
C LEU A 119 -2.52 -4.31 -4.69
N ASN A 120 -3.54 -4.62 -3.88
CA ASN A 120 -3.36 -5.27 -2.58
C ASN A 120 -2.71 -6.66 -2.72
N GLU A 121 -3.17 -7.48 -3.67
CA GLU A 121 -2.60 -8.80 -3.94
C GLU A 121 -1.15 -8.71 -4.43
N ASP A 122 -0.84 -7.76 -5.30
CA ASP A 122 0.50 -7.56 -5.86
C ASP A 122 1.48 -7.11 -4.77
N TRP A 123 1.05 -6.16 -3.93
CA TRP A 123 1.80 -5.72 -2.76
C TRP A 123 2.07 -6.89 -1.81
N LEU A 124 1.05 -7.66 -1.42
CA LEU A 124 1.23 -8.83 -0.55
C LEU A 124 2.21 -9.85 -1.14
N ARG A 125 2.16 -10.10 -2.45
CA ARG A 125 3.12 -11.00 -3.13
C ARG A 125 4.54 -10.45 -3.11
N SER A 126 4.72 -9.14 -3.23
CA SER A 126 6.04 -8.53 -3.21
C SER A 126 6.76 -8.64 -1.85
N ILE A 127 5.99 -8.67 -0.75
CA ILE A 127 6.54 -8.64 0.62
C ILE A 127 6.40 -9.95 1.38
N ASN A 128 5.64 -10.94 0.86
CA ASN A 128 5.46 -12.23 1.51
C ASN A 128 6.48 -13.26 0.99
N PRO A 129 7.45 -13.70 1.81
CA PRO A 129 8.46 -14.69 1.40
C PRO A 129 7.87 -16.05 1.00
N GLN A 130 6.74 -16.44 1.59
CA GLN A 130 6.07 -17.71 1.27
C GLN A 130 5.43 -17.68 -0.11
N SER A 131 4.93 -16.51 -0.54
CA SER A 131 4.37 -16.34 -1.87
C SER A 131 5.43 -16.55 -2.96
N SER A 132 6.68 -16.15 -2.70
CA SER A 132 7.83 -16.39 -3.58
C SER A 132 8.12 -17.89 -3.74
N LEU A 133 8.07 -18.67 -2.64
CA LEU A 133 8.25 -20.12 -2.68
C LEU A 133 7.09 -20.84 -3.40
N VAL A 134 5.85 -20.44 -3.13
CA VAL A 134 4.68 -21.00 -3.83
C VAL A 134 4.72 -20.69 -5.32
N THR A 135 5.08 -19.45 -5.69
CA THR A 135 5.22 -19.03 -7.10
C THR A 135 6.37 -19.78 -7.78
N LEU A 136 7.51 -19.96 -7.10
CA LEU A 136 8.62 -20.78 -7.59
C LEU A 136 8.20 -22.23 -7.82
N LEU A 137 7.48 -22.83 -6.87
CA LEU A 137 6.96 -24.18 -7.02
C LEU A 137 5.98 -24.24 -8.20
N GLN A 138 4.97 -23.39 -8.25
CA GLN A 138 3.97 -23.36 -9.32
C GLN A 138 4.58 -23.18 -10.72
N ASN A 139 5.53 -22.26 -10.87
CA ASN A 139 6.16 -21.98 -12.16
C ASN A 139 7.19 -23.04 -12.59
N ASN A 140 7.70 -23.85 -11.65
CA ASN A 140 8.73 -24.86 -11.94
C ASN A 140 8.30 -26.31 -11.65
N LEU A 141 7.02 -26.56 -11.35
CA LEU A 141 6.47 -27.87 -11.01
C LEU A 141 6.84 -28.96 -12.03
N VAL A 142 6.77 -28.63 -13.32
CA VAL A 142 7.12 -29.57 -14.41
C VAL A 142 8.60 -29.96 -14.36
N TRP A 143 9.49 -29.00 -14.09
CA TRP A 143 10.92 -29.27 -13.97
C TRP A 143 11.25 -30.04 -12.71
N LEU A 144 10.58 -29.73 -11.59
CA LEU A 144 10.78 -30.43 -10.32
C LEU A 144 10.33 -31.90 -10.39
N LEU A 145 9.28 -32.22 -11.16
CA LEU A 145 8.84 -33.61 -11.40
C LEU A 145 9.75 -34.40 -12.35
N LEU A 146 10.56 -33.73 -13.17
CA LEU A 146 11.50 -34.37 -14.10
C LEU A 146 12.84 -34.74 -13.44
N VAL A 147 13.14 -34.17 -12.28
CA VAL A 147 14.42 -34.35 -11.56
C VAL A 147 14.24 -35.11 -10.24
N ALA A 148 13.01 -35.44 -9.86
CA ALA A 148 12.65 -36.30 -8.73
C ALA A 148 12.47 -37.77 -9.17
#